data_AF-A0A7V1CKM9-F1
#
_entry.id   AF-A0A7V1CKM9-F1
#
_cell.length_a   1.000
_cell.length_b   1.000
_cell.length_c   1.000
_cell.angle_alpha   90.00
_cell.angle_beta   90.00
_cell.angle_gamma   90.00
#
_symmetry.space_group_name_H-M   'P 1'
#
loop_
_entity.id
_entity.type
_entity.pdbx_description
1 polymer ?
#
loop_
_entity_poly.entity_id
_entity_poly.type
_entity_poly.pdbx_seq_one_letter_code
_entity_poly.pdbx_strand_id
1 'polypeptide(L)'
;MKNRFSEGVIEEADYESVREELRDEILALAYPDNSGEKIIKHVHKKEEIYNGPYLEKAPDLVVEAAAGFDLKGSVAKKTLFDNGPWTGMHTSDDATFYINKKIDPSGVRIFDIAPTVLKYFDIDPPTDMDGRVLV
;
A
#
# COMPACT_ATOMS: atom_id res chain seq x y z
N MET A 1 -14.04 14.42 6.37
CA MET A 1 -14.36 15.28 7.53
C MET A 1 -14.64 16.71 7.07
N LYS A 2 -15.62 17.39 7.68
CA LYS A 2 -16.04 18.77 7.36
C LYS A 2 -14.93 19.82 7.49
N ASN A 3 -13.98 19.61 8.39
CA ASN A 3 -12.86 20.51 8.66
C ASN A 3 -11.62 20.23 7.78
N ARG A 4 -11.57 19.08 7.08
CA ARG A 4 -10.41 18.64 6.28
C ARG A 4 -10.63 18.77 4.77
N PHE A 5 -11.86 18.60 4.29
CA PHE A 5 -12.19 18.63 2.86
C PHE A 5 -13.32 19.64 2.59
N SER A 6 -13.24 20.38 1.48
CA SER A 6 -14.23 21.42 1.13
C SER A 6 -15.66 20.87 1.02
N GLU A 7 -15.80 19.65 0.48
CA GLU A 7 -17.07 18.92 0.35
C GLU A 7 -17.23 17.83 1.43
N GLY A 8 -16.49 17.94 2.54
CA GLY A 8 -16.55 16.97 3.62
C GLY A 8 -17.91 17.00 4.32
N VAL A 9 -18.55 15.85 4.50
CA VAL A 9 -19.86 15.74 5.18
C VAL A 9 -19.79 15.05 6.55
N ILE A 10 -18.68 14.37 6.84
CA ILE A 10 -18.47 13.61 8.09
C ILE A 10 -18.03 14.56 9.20
N GLU A 11 -18.71 14.52 10.35
CA GLU A 11 -18.28 15.21 11.58
C GLU A 11 -17.02 14.57 12.16
N GLU A 12 -16.22 15.34 12.90
CA GLU A 12 -15.01 14.82 13.54
C GLU A 12 -15.31 13.72 14.56
N ALA A 13 -16.43 13.83 15.28
CA ALA A 13 -16.89 12.82 16.23
C ALA A 13 -17.28 11.48 15.56
N ASP A 14 -17.71 11.51 14.29
CA ASP A 14 -18.16 10.34 13.55
C ASP A 14 -17.02 9.68 12.74
N TYR A 15 -15.85 10.32 12.69
CA TYR A 15 -14.77 9.90 11.79
C TYR A 15 -14.33 8.45 12.03
N GLU A 16 -14.04 8.07 13.28
CA GLU A 16 -13.57 6.71 13.57
C GLU A 16 -14.67 5.65 13.38
N SER A 17 -15.93 5.95 13.69
CA SER A 17 -17.02 4.99 13.48
C SER A 17 -17.27 4.74 11.99
N VAL A 18 -17.28 5.80 11.17
CA VAL A 18 -17.43 5.68 9.71
C VAL A 18 -16.24 4.94 9.11
N ARG A 19 -15.03 5.20 9.62
CA ARG A 19 -13.81 4.53 9.17
C ARG A 19 -13.84 3.03 9.45
N GLU A 20 -14.31 2.60 10.62
CA GLU A 20 -14.47 1.17 10.93
C GLU A 20 -15.60 0.53 10.12
N GLU A 21 -16.73 1.20 9.97
CA GLU A 21 -17.85 0.72 9.12
C GLU A 21 -17.37 0.44 7.69
N LEU A 22 -16.69 1.41 7.06
CA LEU A 22 -16.13 1.25 5.71
C LEU A 22 -15.09 0.13 5.65
N ARG A 23 -14.24 0.00 6.68
CA ARG A 23 -13.24 -1.06 6.75
C ARG A 23 -13.90 -2.43 6.77
N ASP A 24 -14.92 -2.61 7.58
CA ASP A 24 -15.66 -3.87 7.70
C ASP A 24 -16.43 -4.20 6.41
N GLU A 25 -17.10 -3.22 5.80
CA GLU A 25 -17.81 -3.42 4.53
C GLU A 25 -16.87 -3.79 3.38
N ILE A 26 -15.72 -3.13 3.28
CA ILE A 26 -14.71 -3.45 2.25
C ILE A 26 -14.14 -4.85 2.48
N LEU A 27 -13.85 -5.24 3.73
CA LEU A 27 -13.38 -6.58 4.06
C LEU A 27 -14.43 -7.67 3.79
N ALA A 28 -15.71 -7.32 3.84
CA ALA A 28 -16.82 -8.22 3.58
C ALA A 28 -17.13 -8.43 2.10
N LEU A 29 -16.46 -7.71 1.18
CA LEU A 29 -16.64 -7.90 -0.26
C LEU A 29 -16.34 -9.35 -0.65
N ALA A 30 -17.35 -10.00 -1.24
CA ALA A 30 -17.30 -11.38 -1.69
C ALA A 30 -17.42 -11.47 -3.22
N TYR A 31 -16.68 -12.41 -3.82
CA TYR A 31 -16.74 -12.67 -5.24
C TYR A 31 -18.07 -13.40 -5.58
N PRO A 32 -18.76 -13.06 -6.68
CA PRO A 32 -20.15 -13.46 -6.90
C PRO A 32 -20.35 -14.93 -7.28
N ASP A 33 -19.28 -15.72 -7.42
CA ASP A 33 -19.34 -17.14 -7.78
C ASP A 33 -19.59 -18.09 -6.59
N ASN A 34 -19.73 -17.54 -5.37
CA ASN A 34 -19.87 -18.29 -4.12
C ASN A 34 -18.71 -19.25 -3.80
N SER A 35 -17.52 -19.01 -4.38
CA SER A 35 -16.29 -19.76 -4.05
C SER A 35 -15.84 -19.58 -2.60
N GLY A 36 -16.27 -18.50 -1.94
CA GLY A 36 -15.77 -18.08 -0.64
C GLY A 36 -14.37 -17.44 -0.72
N GLU A 37 -13.88 -17.14 -1.91
CA GLU A 37 -12.60 -16.47 -2.11
C GLU A 37 -12.65 -15.04 -1.58
N LYS A 38 -11.64 -14.67 -0.78
CA LYS A 38 -11.49 -13.31 -0.28
C LYS A 38 -10.95 -12.44 -1.40
N ILE A 39 -11.65 -11.35 -1.73
CA ILE A 39 -11.17 -10.34 -2.69
C ILE A 39 -10.15 -9.42 -2.03
N ILE A 40 -10.41 -9.06 -0.77
CA ILE A 40 -9.59 -8.13 0.01
C ILE A 40 -8.81 -8.93 1.05
N LYS A 41 -7.49 -8.78 1.05
CA LYS A 41 -6.59 -9.42 2.02
C LYS A 41 -6.56 -8.63 3.32
N HIS A 42 -6.35 -7.32 3.22
CA HIS A 42 -6.29 -6.41 4.36
C HIS A 42 -6.85 -5.03 3.99
N VAL A 43 -7.38 -4.33 5.00
CA VAL A 43 -7.69 -2.91 4.94
C VAL A 43 -6.94 -2.27 6.11
N HIS A 44 -5.89 -1.52 5.77
CA HIS A 44 -4.97 -0.92 6.71
C HIS A 44 -5.41 0.50 7.04
N LYS A 45 -5.33 0.87 8.30
CA LYS A 45 -5.35 2.26 8.75
C LYS A 45 -3.99 2.91 8.46
N LYS A 46 -3.97 4.20 8.11
CA LYS A 46 -2.71 4.92 7.80
C LYS A 46 -1.66 4.79 8.90
N GLU A 47 -2.07 4.80 10.16
CA GLU A 47 -1.20 4.75 11.33
C GLU A 47 -0.55 3.37 11.52
N GLU A 48 -1.07 2.33 10.86
CA GLU A 48 -0.54 0.96 10.92
C GLU A 48 0.63 0.76 9.96
N ILE A 49 0.64 1.47 8.83
CA ILE A 49 1.57 1.22 7.71
C ILE A 49 2.42 2.43 7.32
N TYR A 50 2.06 3.63 7.75
CA TYR A 50 2.80 4.86 7.48
C TYR A 50 3.24 5.53 8.78
N ASN A 51 4.34 6.26 8.70
CA ASN A 51 4.88 7.08 9.78
C ASN A 51 5.59 8.32 9.20
N GLY A 52 5.90 9.29 10.05
CA GLY A 52 6.61 10.50 9.66
C GLY A 52 5.72 11.72 9.44
N PRO A 53 6.32 12.85 8.98
CA PRO A 53 5.69 14.18 9.02
C PRO A 53 4.51 14.34 8.04
N TYR A 54 4.32 13.40 7.12
CA TYR A 54 3.27 13.44 6.12
C TYR A 54 2.09 12.51 6.42
N LEU A 55 2.04 11.90 7.62
CA LEU A 55 0.97 10.98 8.00
C LEU A 55 -0.43 11.57 7.81
N GLU A 56 -0.62 12.86 8.09
CA GLU A 56 -1.91 13.54 7.89
C GLU A 56 -2.35 13.65 6.42
N LYS A 57 -1.42 13.52 5.48
CA LYS A 57 -1.70 13.49 4.04
C LYS A 57 -2.00 12.08 3.52
N ALA A 58 -1.71 11.04 4.31
CA ALA A 58 -1.98 9.68 3.89
C ALA A 58 -3.51 9.41 3.79
N PRO A 59 -3.93 8.46 2.92
CA PRO A 59 -5.32 7.99 2.87
C PRO A 59 -5.74 7.40 4.20
N ASP A 60 -6.97 7.63 4.65
CA ASP A 60 -7.42 7.12 5.95
C ASP A 60 -7.50 5.58 5.98
N LEU A 61 -7.76 4.95 4.83
CA LEU A 61 -7.73 3.51 4.64
C LEU A 61 -6.94 3.16 3.37
N VAL A 62 -6.12 2.12 3.44
CA VAL A 62 -5.40 1.54 2.29
C VAL A 62 -5.82 0.09 2.14
N VAL A 63 -6.34 -0.24 0.95
CA VAL A 63 -6.89 -1.56 0.65
C VAL A 63 -5.86 -2.41 -0.08
N GLU A 64 -5.56 -3.58 0.48
CA GLU A 64 -4.68 -4.59 -0.10
C GLU A 64 -5.53 -5.74 -0.67
N ALA A 65 -5.46 -5.95 -1.98
CA ALA A 65 -6.14 -7.04 -2.65
C ALA A 65 -5.54 -8.40 -2.25
N ALA A 66 -6.37 -9.44 -2.27
CA ALA A 66 -5.88 -10.81 -2.26
C ALA A 66 -5.17 -11.15 -3.58
N ALA A 67 -4.29 -12.15 -3.53
CA ALA A 67 -3.61 -12.65 -4.71
C ALA A 67 -4.63 -13.06 -5.79
N GLY A 68 -4.40 -12.63 -7.04
CA GLY A 68 -5.33 -12.86 -8.15
C GLY A 68 -6.35 -11.75 -8.38
N PHE A 69 -6.51 -10.80 -7.45
CA PHE A 69 -7.38 -9.64 -7.59
C PHE A 69 -6.59 -8.34 -7.78
N ASP A 70 -7.18 -7.42 -8.54
CA ASP A 70 -6.59 -6.12 -8.86
C ASP A 70 -7.67 -5.04 -8.75
N LEU A 71 -7.46 -4.08 -7.86
CA LEU A 71 -8.45 -3.03 -7.57
C LEU A 71 -8.35 -1.93 -8.62
N LYS A 72 -9.41 -1.78 -9.43
CA LYS A 72 -9.52 -0.76 -10.48
C LYS A 72 -10.60 0.26 -10.16
N GLY A 73 -10.24 1.54 -10.15
CA GLY A 73 -11.15 2.66 -9.93
C GLY A 73 -11.87 3.20 -11.18
N SER A 74 -12.15 2.35 -12.18
CA SER A 74 -12.77 2.84 -13.42
C SER A 74 -14.24 3.18 -13.23
N VAL A 75 -14.57 4.46 -13.30
CA VAL A 75 -15.97 4.97 -13.21
C VAL A 75 -16.81 4.69 -14.47
N ALA A 76 -16.19 4.20 -15.55
CA ALA A 76 -16.88 3.87 -16.80
C ALA A 76 -17.42 2.42 -16.84
N LYS A 77 -17.02 1.58 -15.89
CA LYS A 77 -17.47 0.18 -15.82
C LYS A 77 -18.89 0.10 -15.28
N LYS A 78 -19.66 -0.83 -15.84
CA LYS A 78 -21.05 -1.11 -15.44
C LYS A 78 -21.16 -2.31 -14.48
N THR A 79 -20.09 -3.08 -14.34
CA THR A 79 -19.98 -4.23 -13.46
C THR A 79 -18.86 -3.99 -12.45
N LEU A 80 -19.04 -4.52 -11.24
CA LEU A 80 -18.04 -4.43 -10.18
C LEU A 80 -16.84 -5.36 -10.45
N PHE A 81 -17.13 -6.55 -10.99
CA PHE A 81 -16.14 -7.56 -11.35
C PHE A 81 -16.08 -7.71 -12.87
N ASP A 82 -14.87 -7.84 -13.39
CA ASP A 82 -14.61 -8.07 -14.81
C ASP A 82 -13.22 -8.68 -14.99
N ASN A 83 -13.04 -9.44 -16.07
CA ASN A 83 -11.74 -9.96 -16.46
C ASN A 83 -11.16 -9.06 -17.55
N GLY A 84 -10.13 -8.30 -17.18
CA GLY A 84 -9.39 -7.48 -18.11
C GLY A 84 -8.46 -8.31 -19.01
N PRO A 85 -7.90 -7.69 -20.06
CA PRO A 85 -6.87 -8.34 -20.88
C PRO A 85 -5.53 -8.51 -20.15
N TRP A 86 -5.36 -7.86 -18.99
CA TRP A 86 -4.16 -7.94 -18.17
C TRP A 86 -4.37 -8.94 -17.05
N THR A 87 -3.48 -9.93 -16.97
CA THR A 87 -3.53 -11.03 -15.99
C THR A 87 -2.41 -10.96 -14.96
N GLY A 88 -1.64 -9.86 -14.94
CA GLY A 88 -0.50 -9.68 -14.04
C GLY A 88 -0.55 -8.35 -13.31
N MET A 89 -0.11 -8.36 -12.05
CA MET A 89 0.02 -7.18 -11.19
C MET A 89 1.35 -7.23 -10.43
N HIS A 90 1.77 -6.09 -9.88
CA HIS A 90 2.94 -6.02 -9.01
C HIS A 90 2.65 -6.70 -7.67
N THR A 91 3.56 -7.57 -7.26
CA THR A 91 3.58 -8.27 -5.99
C THR A 91 4.77 -7.81 -5.17
N SER A 92 4.66 -7.83 -3.85
CA SER A 92 5.74 -7.40 -2.95
C SER A 92 6.56 -8.56 -2.41
N ASP A 93 5.96 -9.74 -2.31
CA ASP A 93 6.49 -10.93 -1.66
C ASP A 93 7.53 -11.70 -2.49
N ASP A 94 7.58 -11.48 -3.79
CA ASP A 94 8.53 -12.10 -4.72
C ASP A 94 9.57 -11.11 -5.30
N ALA A 95 9.61 -9.89 -4.76
CA ALA A 95 10.61 -8.91 -5.13
C ALA A 95 12.03 -9.44 -4.85
N THR A 96 12.85 -9.52 -5.90
CA THR A 96 14.19 -10.11 -5.83
C THR A 96 15.26 -9.03 -5.89
N PHE A 97 16.17 -9.02 -4.91
CA PHE A 97 17.36 -8.18 -4.92
C PHE A 97 18.61 -8.99 -5.24
N TYR A 98 19.35 -8.58 -6.27
CA TYR A 98 20.60 -9.21 -6.68
C TYR A 98 21.78 -8.25 -6.48
N ILE A 99 22.82 -8.71 -5.80
CA ILE A 99 24.05 -7.95 -5.56
C ILE A 99 25.27 -8.90 -5.61
N ASN A 100 26.37 -8.42 -6.18
CA ASN A 100 27.63 -9.18 -6.29
C ASN A 100 28.55 -9.00 -5.07
N LYS A 101 28.01 -8.56 -3.94
CA LYS A 101 28.71 -8.30 -2.67
C LYS A 101 28.03 -9.08 -1.56
N LYS A 102 28.79 -9.44 -0.53
CA LYS A 102 28.24 -10.08 0.66
C LYS A 102 27.57 -9.02 1.52
N ILE A 103 26.29 -9.24 1.84
CA ILE A 103 25.50 -8.39 2.74
C ILE A 103 24.78 -9.28 3.76
N ASP A 104 24.27 -8.68 4.84
CA ASP A 104 23.21 -9.32 5.61
C ASP A 104 21.87 -9.11 4.87
N PRO A 105 21.22 -10.17 4.38
CA PRO A 105 19.95 -10.04 3.67
C PRO A 105 18.79 -9.70 4.61
N SER A 106 18.98 -9.75 5.94
CA SER A 106 17.91 -9.52 6.89
C SER A 106 17.41 -8.07 6.83
N GLY A 107 16.12 -7.92 6.55
CA GLY A 107 15.46 -6.61 6.54
C GLY A 107 15.95 -5.66 5.45
N VAL A 108 16.48 -6.17 4.32
CA VAL A 108 16.77 -5.35 3.14
C VAL A 108 15.48 -4.76 2.58
N ARG A 109 15.51 -3.48 2.24
CA ARG A 109 14.36 -2.72 1.71
C ARG A 109 14.74 -2.04 0.40
N ILE A 110 13.75 -1.75 -0.43
CA ILE A 110 13.98 -1.08 -1.73
C ILE A 110 14.69 0.26 -1.59
N PHE A 111 14.45 0.99 -0.50
CA PHE A 111 15.07 2.28 -0.22
C PHE A 111 16.54 2.17 0.18
N ASP A 112 17.05 0.98 0.52
CA ASP A 112 18.48 0.75 0.79
C ASP A 112 19.33 0.75 -0.49
N ILE A 113 18.70 0.60 -1.67
CA ILE A 113 19.40 0.52 -2.96
C ILE A 113 20.13 1.83 -3.25
N ALA A 114 19.44 2.96 -3.13
CA ALA A 114 19.99 4.26 -3.48
C ALA A 114 21.23 4.66 -2.63
N PRO A 115 21.22 4.62 -1.28
CA PRO A 115 22.41 4.93 -0.48
C PRO A 115 23.54 3.92 -0.71
N THR A 116 23.22 2.64 -0.96
CA THR A 116 24.22 1.61 -1.30
C THR A 116 24.93 1.92 -2.61
N VAL A 117 24.19 2.34 -3.65
CA VAL A 117 24.76 2.74 -4.94
C VAL A 117 25.63 4.00 -4.79
N LEU A 118 25.17 5.02 -4.06
CA LEU A 118 25.97 6.22 -3.81
C LEU A 118 27.31 5.87 -3.15
N LYS A 119 27.26 5.05 -2.09
CA LYS A 119 28.47 4.64 -1.39
C LYS A 119 29.43 3.85 -2.28
N TYR A 120 28.91 3.03 -3.19
CA TYR A 120 29.71 2.29 -4.16
C TYR A 120 30.54 3.20 -5.08
N PHE A 121 30.03 4.39 -5.39
CA PHE A 121 30.72 5.40 -6.20
C PHE A 121 31.53 6.41 -5.37
N ASP A 122 31.83 6.09 -4.10
CA ASP A 122 32.52 6.99 -3.16
C ASP A 122 31.80 8.34 -2.96
N ILE A 123 30.46 8.34 -3.10
CA ILE A 123 29.60 9.49 -2.78
C ILE A 123 28.95 9.26 -1.43
N ASP A 124 29.12 10.19 -0.51
CA ASP A 124 28.46 10.11 0.79
C ASP A 124 26.94 10.29 0.65
N PRO A 125 26.13 9.31 1.08
CA PRO A 125 24.68 9.42 1.00
C PRO A 125 24.16 10.59 1.85
N PRO A 126 23.18 11.36 1.37
CA PRO A 126 22.47 12.34 2.17
C PRO A 126 21.91 11.72 3.47
N THR A 127 21.95 12.49 4.55
CA THR A 127 21.52 12.01 5.89
C THR A 127 20.00 11.91 6.04
N ASP A 128 19.25 12.44 5.09
CA ASP A 128 17.79 12.44 5.02
C ASP A 128 17.23 11.30 4.15
N MET A 129 18.07 10.36 3.70
CA MET A 129 17.60 9.13 3.04
C MET A 129 17.04 8.13 4.08
N ASP A 130 15.91 7.49 3.74
CA ASP A 130 15.28 6.48 4.62
C ASP A 130 16.09 5.17 4.71
N GLY A 131 16.88 4.86 3.69
CA GLY A 131 17.62 3.62 3.60
C GLY A 131 19.00 3.64 4.20
N ARG A 132 19.54 2.45 4.42
CA ARG A 132 20.91 2.23 4.91
C ARG A 132 21.79 1.67 3.80
N VAL A 133 23.08 1.96 3.91
CA VAL A 133 24.10 1.31 3.07
C VAL A 133 24.20 -0.17 3.46
N LEU A 134 24.15 -1.06 2.46
CA LEU A 134 24.16 -2.52 2.66
C LEU A 134 25.55 -3.16 2.60
N VAL A 135 26.55 -2.46 2.04
CA VAL A 135 27.92 -2.96 1.77
C VAL A 135 29.00 -2.21 2.52
#